data_AF-A0A518V691-F1
#
_entry.id   AF-A0A518V691-F1
#
_cell.length_a   1.000
_cell.length_b   1.000
_cell.length_c   1.000
_cell.angle_alpha   90.00
_cell.angle_beta   90.00
_cell.angle_gamma   90.00
#
_symmetry.space_group_name_H-M   'P 1'
#
loop_
_entity.id
_entity.type
_entity.pdbx_description
1 polymer ?
#
loop_
_entity_poly.entity_id
_entity_poly.type
_entity_poly.pdbx_seq_one_letter_code
_entity_poly.pdbx_strand_id
1 'polypeptide(L)' 'MKFGIRKPSFKKRVAARTSLKRQLVHRAGLKMPRGWGWLRNPKKYAYNKAYNRTNFDIFKVIKKLFK' A
#
# COMPACT_ATOMS: atom_id res chain seq x y z
N MET A 1 -14.29 3.07 11.38
CA MET A 1 -14.91 1.75 11.17
C MET A 1 -14.53 1.26 9.79
N LYS A 2 -14.27 -0.05 9.62
CA LYS A 2 -13.92 -0.64 8.33
C LYS A 2 -15.15 -1.36 7.79
N PHE A 3 -15.67 -0.87 6.67
CA PHE A 3 -16.97 -1.27 6.15
C PHE A 3 -16.85 -2.30 5.01
N GLY A 4 -15.71 -2.36 4.32
CA GLY A 4 -15.56 -3.17 3.12
C GLY A 4 -14.22 -3.89 2.97
N ILE A 5 -14.25 -4.93 2.13
CA ILE A 5 -13.08 -5.70 1.73
C ILE A 5 -12.27 -4.92 0.69
N ARG A 6 -10.97 -4.80 0.91
CA ARG A 6 -10.04 -4.30 -0.10
C ARG A 6 -9.92 -5.32 -1.23
N LYS A 7 -10.19 -4.90 -2.47
CA LYS A 7 -10.05 -5.75 -3.66
C LYS A 7 -8.62 -6.30 -3.78
N PRO A 8 -8.41 -7.61 -3.63
CA PRO A 8 -7.08 -8.19 -3.80
C PRO A 8 -6.72 -8.22 -5.28
N SER A 9 -5.44 -7.98 -5.59
CA SER A 9 -4.91 -8.18 -6.94
C SER A 9 -3.52 -8.79 -6.89
N PHE A 10 -3.34 -9.97 -7.48
CA PHE A 10 -2.05 -10.67 -7.50
C PHE A 10 -1.06 -9.99 -8.44
N LYS A 11 -1.49 -9.62 -9.65
CA LYS A 11 -0.67 -8.89 -10.63
C LYS A 11 -0.02 -7.64 -10.03
N LYS A 12 -0.80 -6.80 -9.33
CA LYS A 12 -0.26 -5.58 -8.69
C LYS A 12 0.70 -5.89 -7.54
N ARG A 13 0.50 -6.98 -6.79
CA ARG A 13 1.43 -7.39 -5.72
C ARG A 13 2.78 -7.81 -6.29
N VAL A 14 2.79 -8.63 -7.33
CA VAL A 14 4.02 -9.07 -8.00
C VAL A 14 4.75 -7.87 -8.60
N ALA A 15 4.03 -7.04 -9.38
CA ALA A 15 4.59 -5.83 -9.98
C ALA A 15 5.17 -4.86 -8.93
N ALA A 16 4.50 -4.69 -7.78
CA ALA A 16 5.00 -3.84 -6.71
C ALA A 16 6.22 -4.42 -5.97
N ARG A 17 6.57 -5.71 -6.15
CA ARG A 17 7.77 -6.34 -5.59
C ARG A 17 8.93 -6.31 -6.59
N THR A 18 8.66 -6.56 -7.87
CA THR A 18 9.67 -6.68 -8.92
C THR A 18 10.02 -5.36 -9.62
N SER A 19 9.20 -4.31 -9.44
CA SER A 19 9.42 -2.98 -10.03
C SER A 19 10.84 -2.44 -9.82
N LEU A 20 11.49 -2.01 -10.91
CA LEU A 20 12.80 -1.33 -10.88
C LEU A 20 12.79 -0.11 -9.95
N LYS A 21 11.71 0.67 -9.95
CA LYS A 21 11.54 1.83 -9.06
C LYS A 21 11.62 1.44 -7.59
N ARG A 22 11.07 0.28 -7.21
CA ARG A 22 11.21 -0.24 -5.84
C ARG A 22 12.65 -0.61 -5.55
N GLN A 23 13.33 -1.27 -6.48
CA GLN A 23 14.71 -1.68 -6.29
C GLN A 23 15.61 -0.45 -6.11
N LEU A 24 15.47 0.59 -6.92
CA LEU A 24 16.21 1.85 -6.74
C LEU A 24 15.94 2.50 -5.38
N VAL A 25 14.67 2.63 -4.98
CA VAL A 25 14.32 3.26 -3.69
C VAL A 25 14.85 2.48 -2.48
N HIS A 26 14.84 1.14 -2.54
CA HIS A 26 15.24 0.31 -1.41
C HIS A 26 16.73 -0.08 -1.41
N ARG A 27 17.37 -0.20 -2.58
CA ARG A 27 18.78 -0.59 -2.72
C ARG A 27 19.71 0.61 -2.86
N ALA A 28 19.30 1.66 -3.59
CA ALA A 28 20.13 2.84 -3.84
C ALA A 28 19.90 3.97 -2.81
N GLY A 29 19.14 3.73 -1.75
CA GLY A 29 18.99 4.70 -0.65
C GLY A 29 18.15 5.95 -0.94
N LEU A 30 17.54 6.05 -2.12
CA LEU A 30 16.68 7.18 -2.55
C LEU A 30 15.30 7.18 -1.89
N LYS A 31 15.26 6.92 -0.58
CA LYS A 31 14.03 6.78 0.19
C LYS A 31 13.58 8.15 0.69
N MET A 32 12.38 8.53 0.28
CA MET A 32 11.78 9.77 0.74
C MET A 32 11.37 9.68 2.22
N PRO A 33 11.47 10.78 2.98
CA PRO A 33 10.99 10.85 4.36
C PRO A 33 9.51 10.49 4.49
N ARG A 34 9.13 9.91 5.63
CA ARG A 34 7.73 9.58 5.94
C ARG A 34 6.92 10.89 6.03
N GLY A 35 5.69 10.89 5.50
CA GLY A 35 4.77 12.04 5.59
C GLY A 35 4.70 12.93 4.34
N TRP A 36 5.69 12.87 3.43
CA TRP A 36 5.75 13.69 2.21
C TRP A 36 4.78 13.29 1.09
N GLY A 37 3.76 12.48 1.42
CA GLY A 37 2.76 12.04 0.44
C GLY A 37 1.93 13.19 -0.13
N TRP A 38 1.68 14.23 0.67
CA TRP A 38 1.00 15.45 0.26
C TRP A 38 1.77 16.24 -0.80
N LEU A 39 3.10 16.35 -0.65
CA LEU A 39 3.95 17.09 -1.59
C LEU A 39 4.06 16.39 -2.95
N ARG A 40 4.11 15.05 -2.97
CA ARG A 40 4.27 14.29 -4.22
C ARG A 40 2.99 14.20 -5.04
N ASN A 41 1.88 13.85 -4.39
CA ASN A 41 0.59 13.71 -5.06
C ASN A 41 -0.55 13.78 -4.01
N PRO A 42 -1.08 14.98 -3.75
CA PRO A 42 -2.04 15.19 -2.66
C PRO A 42 -3.35 14.44 -2.91
N LYS A 43 -3.87 14.46 -4.14
CA LYS A 43 -5.11 13.75 -4.53
C LYS A 43 -5.01 12.25 -4.26
N LYS A 44 -3.93 11.62 -4.72
CA LYS A 44 -3.70 10.18 -4.53
C LYS A 44 -3.46 9.83 -3.06
N TYR A 45 -2.76 10.70 -2.32
CA TYR A 45 -2.53 10.49 -0.90
C TYR A 45 -3.84 10.54 -0.10
N ALA A 46 -4.67 11.57 -0.30
CA ALA A 46 -5.97 11.71 0.33
C ALA A 46 -6.89 10.51 0.02
N TYR A 47 -7.00 10.13 -1.25
CA TYR A 47 -7.78 8.95 -1.67
C TYR A 47 -7.31 7.67 -0.96
N ASN A 48 -6.00 7.39 -0.97
CA ASN A 48 -5.46 6.20 -0.32
C ASN A 48 -5.65 6.23 1.20
N LYS A 49 -5.59 7.42 1.84
CA LYS A 49 -5.81 7.58 3.28
C LYS A 49 -7.26 7.25 3.65
N ALA A 50 -8.23 7.79 2.91
CA ALA A 50 -9.64 7.45 3.08
C ALA A 50 -9.90 5.97 2.82
N TYR A 51 -9.42 5.45 1.67
CA TYR A 51 -9.60 4.06 1.27
C TYR A 51 -8.99 3.06 2.26
N ASN A 52 -7.81 3.34 2.85
CA ASN A 52 -7.20 2.51 3.87
C ASN A 52 -7.92 2.57 5.23
N ARG A 53 -8.61 3.68 5.53
CA ARG A 53 -9.34 3.88 6.80
C ARG A 53 -10.69 3.18 6.78
N THR A 54 -11.35 3.12 5.62
CA THR A 54 -12.67 2.52 5.45
C THR A 54 -12.65 1.04 5.05
N ASN A 55 -11.53 0.49 4.56
CA ASN A 55 -11.45 -0.90 4.10
C ASN A 55 -10.50 -1.78 4.94
N PHE A 56 -10.77 -3.08 5.00
CA PHE A 56 -9.90 -4.09 5.62
C PHE A 56 -9.33 -5.07 4.58
N ASP A 57 -8.21 -5.72 4.92
CA ASP A 57 -7.54 -6.69 4.06
C ASP A 57 -7.91 -8.12 4.49
N ILE A 58 -8.49 -8.90 3.57
CA ILE A 58 -8.86 -10.30 3.81
C ILE A 58 -7.64 -11.13 4.21
N PHE A 59 -6.48 -10.91 3.58
CA PHE A 59 -5.29 -11.72 3.86
C PHE A 59 -4.78 -11.51 5.28
N LYS A 60 -5.05 -10.33 5.86
CA LYS A 60 -4.72 -10.04 7.27
C LYS A 60 -5.63 -10.82 8.22
N VAL A 61 -6.91 -11.01 7.86
CA VAL A 61 -7.88 -11.79 8.64
C VAL A 61 -7.54 -13.28 8.55
N ILE A 62 -7.32 -13.81 7.33
CA ILE A 62 -6.90 -15.19 7.11
C ILE A 62 -5.61 -15.49 7.89
N LYS A 63 -4.58 -14.64 7.79
CA LYS A 63 -3.34 -14.83 8.55
C LYS A 63 -3.55 -14.86 10.07
N LYS A 64 -4.56 -14.16 10.59
CA LYS A 64 -4.88 -14.17 12.03
C LYS A 64 -5.61 -15.44 12.45
N LEU A 65 -6.34 -16.08 11.54
CA LEU A 65 -7.07 -17.33 11.78
C LEU A 65 -6.16 -18.57 11.74
N PHE A 66 -5.11 -18.55 10.91
CA PHE A 66 -4.15 -19.66 10.77
C PHE A 66 -2.84 -19.43 11.56
N LYS A 67 -2.89 -18.61 12.62
CA LYS A 67 -1.76 -18.44 13.55
C LYS A 67 -2.06 -19.15 14.85
#